data_AF-Q9NZ01-F1
#
_entry.id   AF-Q9NZ01-F1
#
_cell.length_a   1.000
_cell.length_b   1.000
_cell.length_c   1.000
_cell.angle_alpha   90.00
_cell.angle_beta   90.00
_cell.angle_gamma   90.00
#
_symmetry.space_group_name_H-M   'P 1'
#
loop_
_entity.id
_entity.type
_entity.pdbx_description
1 polymer ?
#
loop_
_entity_poly.entity_id
_entity_poly.type
_entity_poly.pdbx_seq_one_letter_code
_entity_poly.pdbx_strand_id
1 'polypeptide(L)'
;MKHYEVEILDAKTREKLCFLDKVEPHATIAEIKNLFTKTHPQWYPARQSLRLDPKGKSLKDEDVLQKLPVGTTATLYFRDLGAQISWVTVFLTEYAGPLFIYLLFYFRVPFIYGHKYDFTSSRHTVVHLACICHSFHYIKRLLETLFVHRFSHGTMPLRNIFKNCTYYWGFAAWMAYYINHPLYTPPTYGAQQVKLALAIFVICQLGNFSIHMALRDLRPAGSKTRKIPYPTKNPFTWLFLLVSCPNYTYEVGSWIGFAIMTQCLPVALFSLVGFTQMTIWAKGKHRSYLKEFRDYPPLRMPIIPFLL
;
A
#
# COMPACT_ATOMS: atom_id res chain seq x y z
N MET A 1 17.68 -39.46 -13.88
CA MET A 1 17.55 -37.99 -13.70
C MET A 1 18.21 -37.62 -12.36
N LYS A 2 18.99 -36.53 -12.31
CA LYS A 2 19.52 -36.02 -11.03
C LYS A 2 18.36 -35.42 -10.23
N HIS A 3 18.19 -35.85 -8.99
CA HIS A 3 17.22 -35.28 -8.05
C HIS A 3 17.97 -34.55 -6.95
N TYR A 4 17.27 -33.63 -6.28
CA TYR A 4 17.73 -32.99 -5.07
C TYR A 4 16.99 -33.55 -3.87
N GLU A 5 17.70 -33.63 -2.75
CA GLU A 5 17.12 -33.81 -1.44
C GLU A 5 16.93 -32.42 -0.81
N VAL A 6 15.74 -32.11 -0.31
CA VAL A 6 15.47 -30.83 0.35
C VAL A 6 15.11 -31.06 1.81
N GLU A 7 15.93 -30.52 2.71
CA GLU A 7 15.67 -30.53 4.15
C GLU A 7 15.08 -29.18 4.56
N ILE A 8 13.94 -29.19 5.25
CA ILE A 8 13.34 -27.98 5.79
C ILE A 8 13.49 -27.99 7.30
N LEU A 9 14.27 -27.06 7.82
CA LEU A 9 14.53 -26.88 9.25
C LEU A 9 13.79 -25.66 9.78
N ASP A 10 13.39 -25.66 11.05
CA ASP A 10 12.92 -24.44 11.71
C ASP A 10 14.08 -23.41 11.83
N ALA A 11 13.85 -22.17 11.39
CA ALA A 11 14.87 -21.13 11.38
C ALA A 11 15.34 -20.71 12.78
N LYS A 12 14.54 -20.97 13.83
CA LYS A 12 14.84 -20.64 15.23
C LYS A 12 15.39 -21.85 15.98
N THR A 13 14.71 -23.00 15.94
CA THR A 13 15.07 -24.18 16.75
C THR A 13 16.06 -25.11 16.05
N ARG A 14 16.24 -24.98 14.72
CA ARG A 14 17.04 -25.89 13.87
C ARG A 14 16.48 -27.31 13.77
N GLU A 15 15.30 -27.57 14.33
CA GLU A 15 14.64 -28.86 14.24
C GLU A 15 14.24 -29.18 12.80
N LYS A 16 14.39 -30.45 12.41
CA LYS A 16 13.98 -30.92 11.08
C LYS A 16 12.47 -31.05 11.02
N LEU A 17 11.83 -30.21 10.21
CA LEU A 17 10.37 -30.18 10.03
C LEU A 17 9.94 -31.08 8.87
N CYS A 18 10.71 -31.14 7.79
CA CYS A 18 10.36 -31.91 6.61
C CYS A 18 11.61 -32.37 5.85
N PHE A 19 11.50 -33.52 5.17
CA PHE A 19 12.51 -34.04 4.25
C PHE A 19 11.82 -34.41 2.93
N LEU A 20 12.35 -33.93 1.81
CA LEU A 20 11.85 -34.21 0.47
C LEU A 20 12.95 -34.91 -0.34
N ASP A 21 12.82 -36.22 -0.55
CA ASP A 21 13.86 -37.11 -1.10
C ASP A 21 14.07 -37.01 -2.62
N LYS A 22 13.09 -36.46 -3.37
CA LYS A 22 13.09 -36.48 -4.85
C LYS A 22 12.55 -35.18 -5.45
N VAL A 23 13.17 -34.06 -5.12
CA VAL A 23 12.80 -32.75 -5.70
C VAL A 23 13.49 -32.57 -7.04
N GLU A 24 12.71 -32.20 -8.06
CA GLU A 24 13.26 -31.96 -9.39
C GLU A 24 14.19 -30.73 -9.39
N PRO A 25 15.31 -30.73 -10.13
CA PRO A 25 16.25 -29.60 -10.17
C PRO A 25 15.62 -28.26 -10.58
N HIS A 26 14.61 -28.33 -11.45
CA HIS A 26 13.90 -27.17 -11.96
C HIS A 26 12.71 -26.75 -11.08
N ALA A 27 12.51 -27.44 -9.95
CA ALA A 27 11.42 -27.12 -9.05
C ALA A 27 11.56 -25.70 -8.50
N THR A 28 10.44 -24.99 -8.46
CA THR A 28 10.39 -23.64 -7.91
C THR A 28 10.24 -23.68 -6.38
N ILE A 29 10.63 -22.61 -5.71
CA ILE A 29 10.34 -22.46 -4.27
C ILE A 29 8.84 -22.53 -4.00
N ALA A 30 7.99 -22.03 -4.91
CA ALA A 30 6.54 -22.21 -4.82
C ALA A 30 6.12 -23.69 -4.75
N GLU A 31 6.68 -24.52 -5.61
CA GLU A 31 6.42 -25.97 -5.62
C GLU A 31 6.94 -26.64 -4.34
N ILE A 32 8.13 -26.29 -3.88
CA ILE A 32 8.67 -26.80 -2.60
C ILE A 32 7.75 -26.41 -1.43
N LYS A 33 7.23 -25.17 -1.41
CA LYS A 33 6.24 -24.75 -0.41
C LYS A 33 4.96 -25.57 -0.48
N ASN A 34 4.47 -25.87 -1.69
CA ASN A 34 3.31 -26.73 -1.89
C ASN A 34 3.56 -28.16 -1.39
N LEU A 35 4.73 -28.74 -1.68
CA LEU A 35 5.13 -30.05 -1.15
C LEU A 35 5.19 -30.05 0.37
N PHE A 36 5.78 -29.01 0.98
CA PHE A 36 5.80 -28.87 2.43
C PHE A 36 4.40 -28.71 3.05
N THR A 37 3.50 -28.01 2.35
CA THR A 37 2.10 -27.86 2.79
C THR A 37 1.37 -29.21 2.83
N LYS A 38 1.71 -30.17 1.96
CA LYS A 38 1.06 -31.50 1.98
C LYS A 38 1.30 -32.25 3.29
N THR A 39 2.49 -32.13 3.88
CA THR A 39 2.81 -32.75 5.18
C THR A 39 2.41 -31.87 6.36
N HIS A 40 2.36 -30.55 6.17
CA HIS A 40 2.00 -29.57 7.20
C HIS A 40 0.93 -28.59 6.71
N PRO A 41 -0.35 -29.01 6.62
CA PRO A 41 -1.43 -28.20 6.02
C PRO A 41 -1.65 -26.83 6.67
N GLN A 42 -1.34 -26.69 7.96
CA GLN A 42 -1.42 -25.43 8.71
C GLN A 42 -0.48 -24.33 8.17
N TRP A 43 0.58 -24.71 7.46
CA TRP A 43 1.58 -23.82 6.88
C TRP A 43 1.36 -23.69 5.38
N TYR A 44 0.20 -23.20 4.95
CA TYR A 44 -0.06 -22.93 3.53
C TYR A 44 1.00 -21.97 2.93
N PRO A 45 1.25 -22.01 1.61
CA PRO A 45 2.45 -21.43 1.00
C PRO A 45 2.72 -19.96 1.32
N ALA A 46 1.68 -19.13 1.44
CA ALA A 46 1.83 -17.71 1.77
C ALA A 46 2.36 -17.47 3.20
N ARG A 47 2.10 -18.38 4.15
CA ARG A 47 2.69 -18.30 5.51
C ARG A 47 4.17 -18.67 5.53
N GLN A 48 4.65 -19.37 4.51
CA GLN A 48 5.99 -19.93 4.51
C GLN A 48 7.04 -18.92 4.05
N SER A 49 8.01 -18.62 4.91
CA SER A 49 9.26 -17.95 4.55
C SER A 49 10.38 -18.98 4.55
N LEU A 50 10.78 -19.45 3.36
CA LEU A 50 11.94 -20.31 3.17
C LEU A 50 13.19 -19.47 2.90
N ARG A 51 14.32 -19.83 3.51
CA ARG A 51 15.59 -19.08 3.48
C ARG A 51 16.78 -20.02 3.37
N LEU A 52 17.87 -19.56 2.75
CA LEU A 52 19.15 -20.31 2.75
C LEU A 52 19.94 -20.12 4.05
N ASP A 53 19.75 -18.98 4.70
CA ASP A 53 20.30 -18.69 6.02
C ASP A 53 19.16 -18.25 6.94
N PRO A 54 19.15 -18.70 8.20
CA PRO A 54 18.09 -18.38 9.15
C PRO A 54 17.92 -16.89 9.46
N LYS A 55 18.98 -16.08 9.32
CA LYS A 55 18.96 -14.61 9.37
C LYS A 55 18.96 -13.97 7.98
N GLY A 56 19.14 -14.76 6.93
CA GLY A 56 19.14 -14.36 5.53
C GLY A 56 17.78 -13.90 5.01
N LYS A 57 17.75 -13.51 3.73
CA LYS A 57 16.53 -13.08 3.03
C LYS A 57 15.65 -14.28 2.71
N SER A 58 14.34 -14.04 2.67
CA SER A 58 13.40 -15.01 2.10
C SER A 58 13.71 -15.23 0.62
N LEU A 59 13.71 -16.49 0.21
CA LEU A 59 13.70 -16.88 -1.19
C LEU A 59 12.38 -16.45 -1.84
N LYS A 60 12.45 -16.12 -3.13
CA LYS A 60 11.29 -15.78 -3.93
C LYS A 60 10.62 -17.06 -4.41
N ASP A 61 9.31 -17.00 -4.61
CA ASP A 61 8.53 -18.15 -5.08
C ASP A 61 9.00 -18.64 -6.47
N GLU A 62 9.56 -17.74 -7.29
CA GLU A 62 10.07 -18.04 -8.64
C GLU A 62 11.53 -18.51 -8.65
N ASP A 63 12.22 -18.47 -7.52
CA ASP A 63 13.59 -18.96 -7.45
C ASP A 63 13.56 -20.48 -7.72
N VAL A 64 14.48 -20.93 -8.58
CA VAL A 64 14.56 -22.33 -9.02
C VAL A 64 15.66 -23.01 -8.21
N LEU A 65 15.37 -24.21 -7.69
CA LEU A 65 16.25 -24.94 -6.78
C LEU A 65 17.70 -25.06 -7.30
N GLN A 66 17.90 -25.53 -8.53
CA GLN A 66 19.24 -25.69 -9.12
C GLN A 66 20.02 -24.37 -9.33
N LYS A 67 19.34 -23.21 -9.31
CA LYS A 67 19.97 -21.89 -9.44
C LYS A 67 20.39 -21.31 -8.09
N LEU A 68 20.00 -21.93 -6.99
CA LEU A 68 20.41 -21.54 -5.65
C LEU A 68 21.82 -22.06 -5.35
N PRO A 69 22.59 -21.38 -4.50
CA PRO A 69 23.93 -21.84 -4.08
C PRO A 69 23.83 -22.99 -3.08
N VAL A 70 23.29 -24.14 -3.53
CA VAL A 70 23.08 -25.36 -2.73
C VAL A 70 23.67 -26.57 -3.46
N GLY A 71 24.06 -27.59 -2.69
CA GLY A 71 24.48 -28.88 -3.22
C GLY A 71 23.28 -29.74 -3.65
N THR A 72 23.53 -31.02 -3.95
CA THR A 72 22.45 -32.00 -4.22
C THR A 72 21.52 -32.18 -3.03
N THR A 73 22.02 -31.97 -1.81
CA THR A 73 21.21 -31.81 -0.60
C THR A 73 21.11 -30.31 -0.28
N ALA A 74 19.89 -29.77 -0.32
CA ALA A 74 19.59 -28.38 -0.06
C ALA A 74 18.91 -28.23 1.31
N THR A 75 19.56 -27.52 2.23
CA THR A 75 18.97 -27.17 3.53
C THR A 75 18.29 -25.80 3.44
N LEU A 76 16.98 -25.76 3.70
CA LEU A 76 16.16 -24.56 3.75
C LEU A 76 15.67 -24.31 5.17
N TYR A 77 15.70 -23.05 5.60
CA TYR A 77 15.20 -22.62 6.90
C TYR A 77 13.82 -22.00 6.76
N PHE A 78 12.86 -22.60 7.44
CA PHE A 78 11.47 -22.18 7.51
C PHE A 78 11.23 -21.19 8.65
N ARG A 79 10.45 -20.15 8.36
CA ARG A 79 9.86 -19.26 9.35
C ARG A 79 8.37 -19.08 9.06
N ASP A 80 7.51 -19.35 10.04
CA ASP A 80 6.08 -19.02 9.95
C ASP A 80 5.91 -17.48 10.00
N LEU A 81 5.23 -16.94 8.98
CA LEU A 81 4.87 -15.53 8.88
C LEU A 81 3.55 -15.20 9.62
N GLY A 82 2.87 -16.21 10.15
CA GLY A 82 1.53 -16.06 10.73
C GLY A 82 0.44 -16.06 9.65
N ALA A 83 -0.82 -15.95 10.07
CA ALA A 83 -1.95 -15.84 9.14
C ALA A 83 -1.75 -14.66 8.16
N GLN A 84 -1.90 -14.93 6.88
CA GLN A 84 -1.68 -13.99 5.79
C GLN A 84 -2.99 -13.61 5.11
N ILE A 85 -3.06 -12.37 4.66
CA ILE A 85 -4.15 -11.86 3.82
C ILE A 85 -3.59 -11.21 2.56
N SER A 86 -4.28 -11.33 1.44
CA SER A 86 -3.82 -10.73 0.18
C SER A 86 -3.79 -9.20 0.24
N TRP A 87 -2.81 -8.56 -0.38
CA TRP A 87 -2.76 -7.09 -0.46
C TRP A 87 -3.98 -6.48 -1.16
N VAL A 88 -4.52 -7.19 -2.16
CA VAL A 88 -5.75 -6.77 -2.84
C VAL A 88 -6.89 -6.69 -1.83
N THR A 89 -7.11 -7.74 -1.03
CA THR A 89 -8.15 -7.74 0.01
C THR A 89 -7.90 -6.64 1.03
N VAL A 90 -6.67 -6.46 1.49
CA VAL A 90 -6.30 -5.40 2.44
C VAL A 90 -6.68 -4.02 1.92
N PHE A 91 -6.27 -3.69 0.69
CA PHE A 91 -6.54 -2.39 0.08
C PHE A 91 -8.03 -2.19 -0.20
N LEU A 92 -8.74 -3.22 -0.65
CA LEU A 92 -10.19 -3.13 -0.83
C LEU A 92 -10.90 -2.86 0.51
N THR A 93 -10.57 -3.60 1.56
CA THR A 93 -11.17 -3.41 2.88
C THR A 93 -10.81 -2.04 3.48
N GLU A 94 -9.55 -1.63 3.38
CA GLU A 94 -9.08 -0.37 3.96
C GLU A 94 -9.66 0.87 3.25
N TYR A 95 -9.93 0.79 1.93
CA TYR A 95 -10.50 1.90 1.14
C TYR A 95 -12.02 1.88 1.01
N ALA A 96 -12.66 0.72 1.08
CA ALA A 96 -14.12 0.63 1.06
C ALA A 96 -14.74 1.27 2.32
N GLY A 97 -14.15 1.02 3.49
CA GLY A 97 -14.65 1.56 4.76
C GLY A 97 -14.77 3.09 4.76
N PRO A 98 -13.72 3.87 4.47
CA PRO A 98 -13.79 5.32 4.39
C PRO A 98 -14.88 5.81 3.44
N LEU A 99 -15.02 5.19 2.27
CA LEU A 99 -16.06 5.56 1.30
C LEU A 99 -17.46 5.40 1.92
N PHE A 100 -17.77 4.21 2.45
CA PHE A 100 -19.08 3.96 3.07
C PHE A 100 -19.31 4.83 4.30
N ILE A 101 -18.34 4.90 5.21
CA ILE A 101 -18.42 5.66 6.45
C ILE A 101 -18.66 7.14 6.17
N TYR A 102 -17.90 7.76 5.27
CA TYR A 102 -18.08 9.18 4.95
C TYR A 102 -19.50 9.47 4.43
N LEU A 103 -20.04 8.57 3.59
CA LEU A 103 -21.39 8.71 3.04
C LEU A 103 -22.46 8.65 4.13
N LEU A 104 -22.28 7.86 5.20
CA LEU A 104 -23.22 7.83 6.33
C LEU A 104 -23.35 9.21 7.00
N PHE A 105 -22.23 9.91 7.22
CA PHE A 105 -22.23 11.27 7.77
C PHE A 105 -22.75 12.30 6.76
N TYR A 106 -22.40 12.17 5.48
CA TYR A 106 -22.87 13.05 4.41
C TYR A 106 -24.40 13.03 4.27
N PHE A 107 -25.00 11.84 4.23
CA PHE A 107 -26.45 11.67 4.20
C PHE A 107 -27.12 11.88 5.56
N ARG A 108 -26.35 12.19 6.61
CA ARG A 108 -26.84 12.39 7.99
C ARG A 108 -27.81 11.30 8.40
N VAL A 109 -27.38 10.05 8.31
CA VAL A 109 -28.21 8.92 8.74
C VAL A 109 -28.60 9.09 10.22
N PRO A 110 -29.75 8.53 10.65
CA PRO A 110 -30.24 8.69 12.01
C PRO A 110 -29.19 8.35 13.07
N PHE A 111 -29.34 8.95 14.25
CA PHE A 111 -28.47 8.77 15.42
C PHE A 111 -27.08 9.45 15.37
N ILE A 112 -26.73 10.19 14.31
CA ILE A 112 -25.44 10.90 14.21
C ILE A 112 -25.49 12.32 14.77
N TYR A 113 -26.42 13.16 14.29
CA TYR A 113 -26.48 14.60 14.62
C TYR A 113 -27.75 15.01 15.38
N GLY A 114 -28.63 14.05 15.70
CA GLY A 114 -29.94 14.27 16.31
C GLY A 114 -31.09 14.39 15.29
N HIS A 115 -32.28 13.95 15.70
CA HIS A 115 -33.42 13.70 14.81
C HIS A 115 -33.84 14.84 13.89
N LYS A 116 -33.69 16.10 14.34
CA LYS A 116 -34.01 17.28 13.51
C LYS A 116 -33.15 17.42 12.24
N TYR A 117 -32.03 16.70 12.15
CA TYR A 117 -31.10 16.76 11.02
C TYR A 117 -31.05 15.47 10.22
N ASP A 118 -31.85 14.45 10.57
CA ASP A 118 -31.88 13.17 9.86
C ASP A 118 -32.16 13.42 8.37
N PHE A 119 -31.30 12.90 7.50
CA PHE A 119 -31.40 13.02 6.03
C PHE A 119 -31.45 14.45 5.47
N THR A 120 -31.09 15.45 6.27
CA THR A 120 -30.98 16.84 5.79
C THR A 120 -29.66 17.06 5.05
N SER A 121 -29.69 17.85 3.97
CA SER A 121 -28.48 18.26 3.26
C SER A 121 -27.86 19.52 3.86
N SER A 122 -26.53 19.64 3.79
CA SER A 122 -25.85 20.90 4.09
C SER A 122 -26.21 21.97 3.05
N ARG A 123 -26.21 23.25 3.46
CA ARG A 123 -26.39 24.40 2.54
C ARG A 123 -25.07 24.85 1.90
N HIS A 124 -23.94 24.32 2.38
CA HIS A 124 -22.61 24.79 1.99
C HIS A 124 -22.06 23.95 0.84
N THR A 125 -21.82 24.57 -0.32
CA THR A 125 -21.26 23.91 -1.52
C THR A 125 -19.96 23.15 -1.23
N VAL A 126 -19.12 23.67 -0.33
CA VAL A 126 -17.86 23.03 0.06
C VAL A 126 -18.06 21.65 0.69
N VAL A 127 -19.18 21.39 1.36
CA VAL A 127 -19.50 20.07 1.94
C VAL A 127 -19.77 19.06 0.83
N HIS A 128 -20.53 19.45 -0.20
CA HIS A 128 -20.76 18.60 -1.37
C HIS A 128 -19.46 18.37 -2.16
N LEU A 129 -18.63 19.41 -2.34
CA LEU A 129 -17.31 19.27 -2.96
C LEU A 129 -16.40 18.34 -2.15
N ALA A 130 -16.44 18.42 -0.81
CA ALA A 130 -15.68 17.54 0.06
C ALA A 130 -16.12 16.08 -0.10
N CYS A 131 -17.42 15.82 -0.13
CA CYS A 131 -17.97 14.49 -0.40
C CYS A 131 -17.54 13.95 -1.77
N ILE A 132 -17.62 14.77 -2.82
CA ILE A 132 -17.18 14.39 -4.17
C ILE A 132 -15.68 14.08 -4.19
N CYS A 133 -14.83 14.94 -3.63
CA CYS A 133 -13.38 14.75 -3.61
C CYS A 133 -12.98 13.51 -2.81
N HIS A 134 -13.56 13.34 -1.61
CA HIS A 134 -13.33 12.17 -0.76
C HIS A 134 -13.76 10.89 -1.46
N SER A 135 -14.98 10.86 -2.01
CA SER A 135 -15.51 9.69 -2.71
C SER A 135 -14.67 9.37 -3.96
N PHE A 136 -14.33 10.38 -4.76
CA PHE A 136 -13.46 10.21 -5.93
C PHE A 136 -12.10 9.63 -5.55
N HIS A 137 -11.49 10.12 -4.47
CA HIS A 137 -10.22 9.60 -3.97
C HIS A 137 -10.29 8.10 -3.70
N TYR A 138 -11.25 7.65 -2.90
CA TYR A 138 -11.36 6.25 -2.48
C TYR A 138 -11.89 5.34 -3.59
N ILE A 139 -12.82 5.80 -4.44
CA ILE A 139 -13.23 5.07 -5.64
C ILE A 139 -12.04 4.86 -6.57
N LYS A 140 -11.24 5.90 -6.82
CA LYS A 140 -10.00 5.80 -7.60
C LYS A 140 -9.04 4.78 -6.98
N ARG A 141 -8.82 4.80 -5.65
CA ARG A 141 -7.97 3.83 -4.95
C ARG A 141 -8.48 2.39 -5.07
N LEU A 142 -9.79 2.18 -4.97
CA LEU A 142 -10.42 0.87 -5.17
C LEU A 142 -10.21 0.36 -6.60
N LEU A 143 -10.50 1.19 -7.60
CA LEU A 143 -10.31 0.84 -9.02
C LEU A 143 -8.84 0.58 -9.36
N GLU A 144 -7.92 1.40 -8.86
CA GLU A 144 -6.49 1.16 -9.04
C GLU A 144 -6.02 -0.14 -8.39
N THR A 145 -6.58 -0.49 -7.22
CA THR A 145 -6.28 -1.77 -6.56
C THR A 145 -6.69 -2.96 -7.43
N LEU A 146 -7.86 -2.86 -8.08
CA LEU A 146 -8.39 -3.92 -8.93
C LEU A 146 -7.67 -3.99 -10.30
N PHE A 147 -7.37 -2.85 -10.91
CA PHE A 147 -7.02 -2.78 -12.34
C PHE A 147 -5.61 -2.24 -12.63
N VAL A 148 -4.95 -1.59 -11.67
CA VAL A 148 -3.65 -0.92 -11.88
C VAL A 148 -2.53 -1.56 -11.07
N HIS A 149 -2.73 -1.84 -9.79
CA HIS A 149 -1.68 -2.33 -8.90
C HIS A 149 -1.27 -3.77 -9.22
N ARG A 150 0.06 -3.99 -9.32
CA ARG A 150 0.69 -5.31 -9.43
C ARG A 150 1.60 -5.54 -8.23
N PHE A 151 1.16 -6.31 -7.24
CA PHE A 151 1.90 -6.58 -6.01
C PHE A 151 2.99 -7.63 -6.22
N SER A 152 4.20 -7.39 -5.68
CA SER A 152 5.33 -8.32 -5.80
C SER A 152 5.34 -9.37 -4.69
N HIS A 153 5.04 -8.95 -3.45
CA HIS A 153 4.68 -9.84 -2.35
C HIS A 153 3.17 -9.84 -2.26
N GLY A 154 2.54 -11.02 -2.33
CA GLY A 154 1.09 -11.12 -2.46
C GLY A 154 0.32 -10.85 -1.16
N THR A 155 0.99 -10.90 0.00
CA THR A 155 0.30 -10.87 1.30
C THR A 155 0.94 -9.97 2.35
N MET A 156 0.13 -9.68 3.38
CA MET A 156 0.49 -9.01 4.63
C MET A 156 0.03 -9.88 5.82
N PRO A 157 0.71 -9.81 6.99
CA PRO A 157 0.17 -10.41 8.22
C PRO A 157 -1.22 -9.89 8.56
N LEU A 158 -2.17 -10.80 8.81
CA LEU A 158 -3.59 -10.48 9.03
C LEU A 158 -3.80 -9.44 10.13
N ARG A 159 -3.02 -9.49 11.22
CA ARG A 159 -3.12 -8.55 12.34
C ARG A 159 -2.97 -7.08 11.94
N ASN A 160 -2.22 -6.80 10.87
CA ASN A 160 -2.01 -5.44 10.39
C ASN A 160 -3.26 -4.84 9.73
N ILE A 161 -4.22 -5.65 9.29
CA ILE A 161 -5.46 -5.15 8.68
C ILE A 161 -6.25 -4.28 9.67
N PHE A 162 -6.30 -4.67 10.95
CA PHE A 162 -7.00 -3.92 11.98
C PHE A 162 -6.34 -2.57 12.20
N LYS A 163 -5.00 -2.51 12.26
CA LYS A 163 -4.27 -1.25 12.38
C LYS A 163 -4.58 -0.30 11.21
N ASN A 164 -4.54 -0.81 9.98
CA ASN A 164 -4.83 -0.01 8.78
C ASN A 164 -6.29 0.46 8.79
N CYS A 165 -7.24 -0.44 9.06
CA CYS A 165 -8.67 -0.10 9.06
C CYS A 165 -8.99 0.90 10.17
N THR A 166 -8.50 0.71 11.40
CA THR A 166 -8.69 1.68 12.49
C THR A 166 -8.19 3.07 12.10
N TYR A 167 -7.03 3.15 11.42
CA TYR A 167 -6.52 4.43 10.90
C TYR A 167 -7.45 5.03 9.85
N TYR A 168 -7.67 4.34 8.72
CA TYR A 168 -8.43 4.90 7.60
C TYR A 168 -9.91 5.14 7.95
N TRP A 169 -10.57 4.17 8.58
CA TRP A 169 -11.99 4.23 8.92
C TRP A 169 -12.24 5.23 10.05
N GLY A 170 -11.38 5.22 11.08
CA GLY A 170 -11.48 6.13 12.21
C GLY A 170 -11.30 7.58 11.80
N PHE A 171 -10.27 7.89 11.01
CA PHE A 171 -10.08 9.25 10.50
C PHE A 171 -11.17 9.66 9.52
N ALA A 172 -11.68 8.74 8.69
CA ALA A 172 -12.81 9.03 7.80
C ALA A 172 -14.07 9.40 8.59
N ALA A 173 -14.42 8.65 9.64
CA ALA A 173 -15.52 8.98 10.53
C ALA A 173 -15.28 10.33 11.22
N TRP A 174 -14.08 10.56 11.76
CA TRP A 174 -13.75 11.77 12.49
C TRP A 174 -13.83 13.02 11.59
N MET A 175 -13.24 12.99 10.41
CA MET A 175 -13.33 14.13 9.48
C MET A 175 -14.74 14.31 8.91
N ALA A 176 -15.43 13.22 8.58
CA ALA A 176 -16.78 13.28 8.02
C ALA A 176 -17.78 13.82 9.04
N TYR A 177 -17.63 13.47 10.33
CA TYR A 177 -18.44 14.02 11.41
C TYR A 177 -18.40 15.55 11.41
N TYR A 178 -17.21 16.16 11.40
CA TYR A 178 -17.08 17.62 11.47
C TYR A 178 -17.42 18.31 10.16
N ILE A 179 -17.02 17.77 9.00
CA ILE A 179 -17.31 18.39 7.69
C ILE A 179 -18.81 18.41 7.41
N ASN A 180 -19.54 17.36 7.79
CA ASN A 180 -20.98 17.23 7.49
C ASN A 180 -21.87 17.70 8.64
N HIS A 181 -21.28 18.10 9.78
CA HIS A 181 -22.01 18.57 10.95
C HIS A 181 -22.96 19.74 10.58
N PRO A 182 -24.18 19.81 11.13
CA PRO A 182 -25.10 20.92 10.89
C PRO A 182 -24.56 22.31 11.25
N LEU A 183 -23.56 22.36 12.13
CA LEU A 183 -22.86 23.58 12.57
C LEU A 183 -21.52 23.82 11.84
N TYR A 184 -21.23 23.06 10.78
CA TYR A 184 -20.02 23.28 10.00
C TYR A 184 -20.00 24.69 9.40
N THR A 185 -18.92 25.43 9.62
CA THR A 185 -18.68 26.74 9.02
C THR A 185 -17.75 26.61 7.82
N PRO A 186 -18.07 27.25 6.66
CA PRO A 186 -17.17 27.27 5.52
C PRO A 186 -15.79 27.86 5.82
N PRO A 187 -14.78 27.59 4.98
CA PRO A 187 -13.43 28.13 5.15
C PRO A 187 -13.38 29.66 5.19
N THR A 188 -12.48 30.21 6.00
CA THR A 188 -12.41 31.63 6.35
C THR A 188 -12.19 32.53 5.13
N TYR A 189 -11.41 32.10 4.14
CA TYR A 189 -11.11 32.89 2.94
C TYR A 189 -12.07 32.60 1.77
N GLY A 190 -13.19 31.92 2.05
CA GLY A 190 -14.33 31.79 1.13
C GLY A 190 -14.02 31.02 -0.15
N ALA A 191 -14.71 31.40 -1.23
CA ALA A 191 -14.75 30.62 -2.48
C ALA A 191 -13.39 30.54 -3.20
N GLN A 192 -12.51 31.54 -3.09
CA GLN A 192 -11.19 31.52 -3.72
C GLN A 192 -10.29 30.46 -3.09
N GLN A 193 -10.28 30.34 -1.76
CA GLN A 193 -9.58 29.26 -1.05
C GLN A 193 -10.08 27.90 -1.50
N VAL A 194 -11.40 27.70 -1.55
CA VAL A 194 -12.00 26.43 -1.99
C VAL A 194 -11.59 26.07 -3.42
N LYS A 195 -11.63 27.04 -4.36
CA LYS A 195 -11.25 26.82 -5.77
C LYS A 195 -9.76 26.45 -5.92
N LEU A 196 -8.87 27.19 -5.25
CA LEU A 196 -7.42 26.91 -5.31
C LEU A 196 -7.11 25.55 -4.70
N ALA A 197 -7.70 25.25 -3.54
CA ALA A 197 -7.52 23.98 -2.85
C ALA A 197 -8.05 22.79 -3.66
N LEU A 198 -9.18 22.96 -4.34
CA LEU A 198 -9.71 21.97 -5.28
C LEU A 198 -8.77 21.75 -6.47
N ALA A 199 -8.20 22.81 -7.05
CA ALA A 199 -7.23 22.68 -8.13
C ALA A 199 -5.98 21.89 -7.69
N ILE A 200 -5.43 22.19 -6.50
CA ILE A 200 -4.33 21.44 -5.89
C ILE A 200 -4.72 19.96 -5.73
N PHE A 201 -5.90 19.70 -5.15
CA PHE A 201 -6.39 18.34 -4.95
C PHE A 201 -6.46 17.55 -6.26
N VAL A 202 -7.06 18.13 -7.31
CA VAL A 202 -7.22 17.49 -8.63
C VAL A 202 -5.88 17.22 -9.30
N ILE A 203 -4.97 18.22 -9.34
CA ILE A 203 -3.62 18.05 -9.89
C ILE A 203 -2.88 16.92 -9.18
N CYS A 204 -2.98 16.88 -7.85
CA CYS A 204 -2.34 15.83 -7.06
C CYS A 204 -2.99 14.45 -7.29
N GLN A 205 -4.31 14.35 -7.43
CA GLN A 205 -4.96 13.06 -7.73
C GLN A 205 -4.55 12.53 -9.12
N LEU A 206 -4.49 13.40 -10.14
CA LEU A 206 -4.03 13.05 -11.48
C LEU A 206 -2.55 12.64 -11.48
N GLY A 207 -1.72 13.37 -10.74
CA GLY A 207 -0.32 13.04 -10.56
C GLY A 207 -0.13 11.69 -9.90
N ASN A 208 -0.87 11.43 -8.82
CA ASN A 208 -0.84 10.18 -8.10
C ASN A 208 -1.18 8.98 -9.01
N PHE A 209 -2.29 9.07 -9.73
CA PHE A 209 -2.71 8.05 -10.70
C PHE A 209 -1.64 7.84 -11.78
N SER A 210 -1.08 8.93 -12.33
CA SER A 210 -0.03 8.87 -13.35
C SER A 210 1.21 8.11 -12.85
N ILE A 211 1.61 8.33 -11.58
CA ILE A 211 2.71 7.57 -10.98
C ILE A 211 2.33 6.09 -10.81
N HIS A 212 1.12 5.77 -10.37
CA HIS A 212 0.69 4.38 -10.23
C HIS A 212 0.69 3.63 -11.57
N MET A 213 0.27 4.29 -12.64
CA MET A 213 0.36 3.75 -14.01
C MET A 213 1.81 3.51 -14.42
N ALA A 214 2.70 4.49 -14.21
CA ALA A 214 4.13 4.32 -14.50
C ALA A 214 4.76 3.17 -13.68
N LEU A 215 4.38 3.02 -12.41
CA LEU A 215 4.86 1.94 -11.55
C LEU A 215 4.34 0.56 -11.98
N ARG A 216 3.11 0.48 -12.50
CA ARG A 216 2.56 -0.74 -13.10
C ARG A 216 3.37 -1.15 -14.33
N ASP A 217 3.69 -0.20 -15.20
CA ASP A 217 4.38 -0.47 -16.47
C ASP A 217 5.83 -0.95 -16.27
N LEU A 218 6.46 -0.59 -15.15
CA LEU A 218 7.76 -1.15 -14.74
C LEU A 218 7.70 -2.66 -14.40
N ARG A 219 6.50 -3.20 -14.19
CA ARG A 219 6.25 -4.62 -13.91
C ARG A 219 5.37 -5.20 -15.01
N PRO A 220 5.88 -5.48 -16.23
CA PRO A 220 5.11 -6.16 -17.27
C PRO A 220 4.44 -7.43 -16.74
N ALA A 221 3.31 -7.82 -17.34
CA ALA A 221 2.59 -9.01 -16.91
C ALA A 221 3.53 -10.23 -16.96
N GLY A 222 3.63 -10.99 -15.86
CA GLY A 222 4.57 -12.10 -15.71
C GLY A 222 5.99 -11.73 -15.21
N SER A 223 6.36 -10.45 -15.15
CA SER A 223 7.68 -10.03 -14.62
C SER A 223 7.59 -9.52 -13.19
N LYS A 224 8.38 -10.11 -12.29
CA LYS A 224 8.62 -9.61 -10.92
C LYS A 224 9.98 -8.91 -10.76
N THR A 225 10.70 -8.67 -11.86
CA THR A 225 11.98 -7.97 -11.82
C THR A 225 11.79 -6.55 -11.29
N ARG A 226 12.56 -6.19 -10.27
CA ARG A 226 12.52 -4.85 -9.70
C ARG A 226 13.29 -3.90 -10.61
N LYS A 227 12.62 -2.83 -11.03
CA LYS A 227 13.21 -1.74 -11.81
C LYS A 227 13.05 -0.43 -11.04
N ILE A 228 13.93 0.52 -11.31
CA ILE A 228 13.83 1.89 -10.82
C ILE A 228 12.98 2.72 -11.79
N PRO A 229 12.02 3.51 -11.30
CA PRO A 229 11.25 4.41 -12.14
C PRO A 229 12.10 5.58 -12.63
N TYR A 230 11.80 6.02 -13.85
CA TYR A 230 12.34 7.22 -14.46
C TYR A 230 11.20 8.07 -15.03
N PRO A 231 11.42 9.38 -15.20
CA PRO A 231 10.49 10.25 -15.90
C PRO A 231 10.14 9.74 -17.29
N THR A 232 8.91 10.01 -17.71
CA THR A 232 8.39 9.72 -19.03
C THR A 232 7.97 11.04 -19.71
N LYS A 233 7.35 10.95 -20.90
CA LYS A 233 6.75 12.12 -21.57
C LYS A 233 5.60 12.75 -20.76
N ASN A 234 4.98 12.01 -19.83
CA ASN A 234 3.95 12.56 -18.96
C ASN A 234 4.59 13.46 -17.88
N PRO A 235 4.26 14.76 -17.81
CA PRO A 235 4.87 15.70 -16.87
C PRO A 235 4.68 15.32 -15.39
N PHE A 236 3.59 14.61 -15.06
CA PHE A 236 3.38 14.11 -13.69
C PHE A 236 4.45 13.10 -13.24
N THR A 237 5.16 12.48 -14.18
CA THR A 237 6.24 11.53 -13.88
C THR A 237 7.61 12.21 -13.71
N TRP A 238 7.74 13.50 -14.03
CA TRP A 238 9.00 14.23 -13.90
C TRP A 238 9.49 14.35 -12.47
N LEU A 239 8.58 14.24 -11.50
CA LEU A 239 8.93 14.21 -10.09
C LEU A 239 9.85 13.03 -9.73
N PHE A 240 9.92 11.97 -10.54
CA PHE A 240 10.94 10.92 -10.41
C PHE A 240 12.38 11.43 -10.57
N LEU A 241 12.61 12.63 -11.12
CA LEU A 241 13.96 13.25 -11.11
C LEU A 241 14.39 13.59 -9.68
N LEU A 242 13.44 13.99 -8.84
CA LEU A 242 13.71 14.60 -7.55
C LEU A 242 13.39 13.69 -6.37
N VAL A 243 12.45 12.75 -6.52
CA VAL A 243 12.03 11.88 -5.41
C VAL A 243 11.82 10.42 -5.81
N SER A 244 11.95 9.55 -4.83
CA SER A 244 11.83 8.09 -4.98
C SER A 244 10.38 7.61 -5.05
N CYS A 245 9.49 8.28 -4.32
CA CYS A 245 8.09 7.89 -4.14
C CYS A 245 7.13 9.03 -4.48
N PRO A 246 7.09 9.51 -5.74
CA PRO A 246 6.25 10.66 -6.10
C PRO A 246 4.75 10.40 -5.93
N ASN A 247 4.30 9.14 -5.93
CA ASN A 247 2.92 8.80 -5.59
C ASN A 247 2.60 9.21 -4.15
N TYR A 248 3.52 9.06 -3.20
CA TYR A 248 3.31 9.53 -1.83
C TYR A 248 3.35 11.06 -1.75
N THR A 249 4.20 11.73 -2.53
CA THR A 249 4.21 13.20 -2.60
C THR A 249 2.86 13.74 -3.07
N TYR A 250 2.32 13.17 -4.15
CA TYR A 250 1.01 13.54 -4.66
C TYR A 250 -0.13 13.18 -3.70
N GLU A 251 -0.05 12.03 -3.02
CA GLU A 251 -1.00 11.67 -1.97
C GLU A 251 -1.06 12.72 -0.86
N VAL A 252 0.09 13.12 -0.33
CA VAL A 252 0.21 14.17 0.70
C VAL A 252 -0.35 15.50 0.18
N GLY A 253 -0.02 15.89 -1.05
CA GLY A 253 -0.54 17.10 -1.69
C GLY A 253 -2.05 17.11 -1.84
N SER A 254 -2.67 15.97 -2.17
CA SER A 254 -4.12 15.84 -2.19
C SER A 254 -4.74 16.08 -0.82
N TRP A 255 -4.20 15.49 0.24
CA TRP A 255 -4.77 15.66 1.58
C TRP A 255 -4.51 17.05 2.16
N ILE A 256 -3.38 17.70 1.84
CA ILE A 256 -3.15 19.12 2.13
C ILE A 256 -4.18 19.99 1.41
N GLY A 257 -4.41 19.76 0.11
CA GLY A 257 -5.46 20.45 -0.64
C GLY A 257 -6.84 20.24 -0.02
N PHE A 258 -7.17 19.00 0.38
CA PHE A 258 -8.42 18.69 1.06
C PHE A 258 -8.56 19.38 2.43
N ALA A 259 -7.46 19.47 3.20
CA ALA A 259 -7.40 20.18 4.48
C ALA A 259 -7.65 21.68 4.30
N ILE A 260 -7.01 22.31 3.31
CA ILE A 260 -7.22 23.73 2.99
C ILE A 260 -8.65 23.95 2.49
N MET A 261 -9.19 23.06 1.66
CA MET A 261 -10.53 23.15 1.11
C MET A 261 -11.61 23.08 2.19
N THR A 262 -11.42 22.24 3.21
CA THR A 262 -12.42 22.00 4.27
C THR A 262 -12.16 22.79 5.55
N GLN A 263 -10.93 23.30 5.73
CA GLN A 263 -10.45 23.96 6.95
C GLN A 263 -10.80 23.16 8.23
N CYS A 264 -10.65 21.84 8.16
CA CYS A 264 -11.08 20.91 9.21
C CYS A 264 -9.87 20.28 9.92
N LEU A 265 -9.77 20.46 11.24
CA LEU A 265 -8.64 19.98 12.04
C LEU A 265 -8.40 18.46 11.92
N PRO A 266 -9.42 17.59 12.01
CA PRO A 266 -9.26 16.15 11.75
C PRO A 266 -8.60 15.82 10.39
N VAL A 267 -8.86 16.60 9.34
CA VAL A 267 -8.23 16.42 8.02
C VAL A 267 -6.76 16.79 8.06
N ALA A 268 -6.40 17.87 8.75
CA ALA A 268 -5.00 18.26 8.94
C ALA A 268 -4.23 17.19 9.73
N LEU A 269 -4.84 16.63 10.79
CA LEU A 269 -4.24 15.54 11.58
C LEU A 269 -4.09 14.25 10.77
N PHE A 270 -5.10 13.86 9.99
CA PHE A 270 -5.00 12.74 9.06
C PHE A 270 -3.84 12.93 8.07
N SER A 271 -3.74 14.12 7.50
CA SER A 271 -2.67 14.47 6.55
C SER A 271 -1.29 14.36 7.19
N LEU A 272 -1.14 14.84 8.43
CA LEU A 272 0.12 14.80 9.18
C LEU A 272 0.54 13.36 9.50
N VAL A 273 -0.36 12.56 10.07
CA VAL A 273 -0.07 11.16 10.41
C VAL A 273 0.24 10.35 9.15
N GLY A 274 -0.55 10.54 8.09
CA GLY A 274 -0.31 9.92 6.79
C GLY A 274 1.05 10.31 6.20
N PHE A 275 1.41 11.59 6.26
CA PHE A 275 2.73 12.08 5.83
C PHE A 275 3.87 11.43 6.60
N THR A 276 3.79 11.34 7.93
CA THR A 276 4.80 10.67 8.75
C THR A 276 4.96 9.19 8.35
N GLN A 277 3.85 8.47 8.21
CA GLN A 277 3.87 7.06 7.85
C GLN A 277 4.43 6.83 6.43
N MET A 278 4.00 7.63 5.45
CA MET A 278 4.52 7.57 4.08
C MET A 278 6.00 7.95 4.01
N THR A 279 6.47 8.88 4.83
CA THR A 279 7.89 9.24 4.92
C THR A 279 8.74 8.07 5.42
N ILE A 280 8.28 7.34 6.43
CA ILE A 280 8.96 6.14 6.93
C ILE A 280 9.08 5.09 5.81
N TRP A 281 7.99 4.83 5.09
CA TRP A 281 7.98 3.88 3.97
C TRP A 281 8.86 4.36 2.81
N ALA A 282 8.81 5.64 2.46
CA ALA A 282 9.61 6.24 1.40
C ALA A 282 11.10 6.10 1.70
N LYS A 283 11.53 6.42 2.93
CA LYS A 283 12.92 6.24 3.37
C LYS A 283 13.36 4.78 3.27
N GLY A 284 12.50 3.84 3.67
CA GLY A 284 12.77 2.41 3.51
C GLY A 284 12.96 2.00 2.04
N LYS A 285 12.07 2.46 1.15
CA LYS A 285 12.13 2.16 -0.28
C LYS A 285 13.33 2.81 -0.96
N HIS A 286 13.65 4.06 -0.62
CA HIS A 286 14.82 4.78 -1.10
C HIS A 286 16.12 4.07 -0.72
N ARG A 287 16.28 3.68 0.56
CA ARG A 287 17.44 2.87 0.99
C ARG A 287 17.55 1.53 0.27
N SER A 288 16.42 0.89 -0.03
CA SER A 288 16.42 -0.34 -0.83
C SER A 288 16.92 -0.08 -2.24
N TYR A 289 16.57 1.05 -2.85
CA TYR A 289 17.05 1.39 -4.19
C TYR A 289 18.55 1.70 -4.22
N LEU A 290 19.05 2.50 -3.27
CA LEU A 290 20.49 2.79 -3.17
C LEU A 290 21.35 1.53 -3.01
N LYS A 291 20.85 0.50 -2.34
CA LYS A 291 21.57 -0.78 -2.14
C LYS A 291 21.51 -1.70 -3.35
N GLU A 292 20.45 -1.61 -4.15
CA GLU A 292 20.15 -2.57 -5.22
C GLU A 292 20.63 -2.06 -6.58
N PHE A 293 20.59 -0.76 -6.82
CA PHE A 293 20.90 -0.14 -8.10
C PHE A 293 22.13 0.76 -7.96
N ARG A 294 23.23 0.36 -8.61
CA ARG A 294 24.50 1.11 -8.58
C ARG A 294 24.40 2.46 -9.31
N ASP A 295 23.53 2.54 -10.30
CA ASP A 295 23.23 3.70 -11.15
C ASP A 295 22.07 4.56 -10.60
N TYR A 296 21.64 4.34 -9.35
CA TYR A 296 20.54 5.11 -8.78
C TYR A 296 20.88 6.60 -8.68
N PRO A 297 20.00 7.52 -9.15
CA PRO A 297 20.31 8.95 -9.15
C PRO A 297 20.57 9.50 -7.73
N PRO A 298 21.74 10.11 -7.46
CA PRO A 298 22.20 10.41 -6.11
C PRO A 298 21.43 11.57 -5.44
N LEU A 299 20.83 12.47 -6.22
CA LEU A 299 20.10 13.64 -5.71
C LEU A 299 18.62 13.38 -5.42
N ARG A 300 18.13 12.15 -5.64
CA ARG A 300 16.73 11.81 -5.34
C ARG A 300 16.52 11.78 -3.84
N MET A 301 15.49 12.47 -3.38
CA MET A 301 15.01 12.40 -2.00
C MET A 301 13.97 11.28 -1.84
N PRO A 302 13.59 10.89 -0.61
CA PRO A 302 12.60 9.84 -0.42
C PRO A 302 11.19 10.26 -0.88
N ILE A 303 10.71 11.44 -0.47
CA ILE A 303 9.30 11.84 -0.59
C ILE A 303 9.07 13.30 -0.99
N ILE A 304 9.75 14.29 -0.41
CA ILE A 304 9.59 15.71 -0.78
C ILE A 304 10.87 16.18 -1.44
N PRO A 305 10.81 16.87 -2.59
CA PRO A 305 12.00 17.49 -3.19
C PRO A 305 12.66 18.45 -2.21
N PHE A 306 13.99 18.41 -2.12
CA PHE A 306 14.79 19.35 -1.30
C PHE A 306 14.52 19.31 0.21
N LEU A 307 13.76 18.32 0.69
CA LEU A 307 13.41 18.18 2.10
C LEU A 307 13.49 16.71 2.52
N LEU A 308 14.30 16.46 3.56
CA LEU A 308 14.61 15.18 4.24
C LEU A 308 15.53 14.18 3.56
#